data_AF-A0A519UF33-F1
#
_entry.id   AF-A0A519UF33-F1
#
_cell.length_a   1.000
_cell.length_b   1.000
_cell.length_c   1.000
_cell.angle_alpha   90.00
_cell.angle_beta   90.00
_cell.angle_gamma   90.00
#
_symmetry.space_group_name_H-M   'P 1'
#
loop_
_entity.id
_entity.type
_entity.pdbx_description
1 polymer ?
#
loop_
_entity_poly.entity_id
_entity_poly.type
_entity_poly.pdbx_seq_one_letter_code
_entity_poly.pdbx_strand_id
1 'polypeptide(L)'
;MTFRLLLAAFLFCLPALSRAQAAWCPAGAEWQYGYADMNESGFLTTRYAADTTVGGKAAQVLRRTTTTTAYNPPGNPYPPIPGAHTSPLPTIITRTNGDSVLFWTGGRYVPLYCFGAQPGQSWTTYATYPTGVCAQYPVQVTVDSVGTQLLGGRLVRWQAVHI
;
A
#
# COMPACT_ATOMS: atom_id res chain seq x y z
N MET A 1 -5.94 47.95 31.52
CA MET A 1 -4.98 46.84 31.70
C MET A 1 -5.66 45.48 31.51
N THR A 2 -6.40 45.32 30.40
CA THR A 2 -7.34 44.20 30.15
C THR A 2 -7.07 43.48 28.82
N PHE A 3 -6.22 44.05 27.96
CA PHE A 3 -5.89 43.50 26.64
C PHE A 3 -4.86 42.35 26.69
N ARG A 4 -4.09 42.24 27.79
CA ARG A 4 -3.05 41.19 27.96
C ARG A 4 -3.61 39.81 28.33
N LEU A 5 -4.84 39.73 28.85
CA LEU A 5 -5.48 38.46 29.22
C LEU A 5 -6.15 37.75 28.02
N LEU A 6 -6.58 38.49 27.00
CA LEU A 6 -7.19 37.92 25.78
C LEU A 6 -6.17 37.22 24.88
N LEU A 7 -4.92 37.70 24.84
CA LEU A 7 -3.85 37.08 24.05
C LEU A 7 -3.35 35.75 24.64
N ALA A 8 -3.37 35.62 25.98
CA ALA A 8 -2.99 34.40 26.68
C ALA A 8 -4.02 33.27 26.51
N ALA A 9 -5.31 33.60 26.34
CA ALA A 9 -6.36 32.62 26.07
C ALA A 9 -6.31 32.08 24.63
N PHE A 10 -5.79 32.85 23.67
CA PHE A 10 -5.70 32.43 22.26
C PHE A 10 -4.52 31.46 21.99
N LEU A 11 -3.44 31.56 22.77
CA LEU A 11 -2.30 30.63 22.66
C LEU A 11 -2.54 29.25 23.29
N PHE A 12 -3.56 29.10 24.15
CA PHE A 12 -3.79 27.85 24.89
C PHE A 12 -4.67 26.82 24.15
N CYS A 13 -5.21 27.16 22.97
CA CYS A 13 -6.04 26.25 22.17
C CYS A 13 -5.29 25.55 21.02
N LEU A 14 -3.96 25.70 20.91
CA LEU A 14 -3.20 25.24 19.75
C LEU A 14 -2.57 23.83 19.75
N PRO A 15 -2.78 22.88 20.70
CA PRO A 15 -2.25 21.52 20.53
C PRO A 15 -3.32 20.45 20.27
N ALA A 16 -4.50 20.79 19.72
CA ALA A 16 -5.53 19.79 19.39
C ALA A 16 -5.64 19.43 17.89
N LEU A 17 -4.77 19.97 17.03
CA LEU A 17 -4.53 19.40 15.69
C LEU A 17 -3.58 18.20 15.79
N SER A 18 -3.85 17.29 16.73
CA SER A 18 -3.22 15.98 16.73
C SER A 18 -3.71 15.26 15.48
N ARG A 19 -2.78 15.04 14.56
CA ARG A 19 -2.98 14.35 13.29
C ARG A 19 -3.71 13.03 13.53
N ALA A 20 -5.02 13.02 13.32
CA ALA A 20 -5.75 11.83 12.94
C ALA A 20 -5.35 11.43 11.50
N GLN A 21 -4.05 11.27 11.27
CA GLN A 21 -3.59 10.51 10.12
C GLN A 21 -4.02 9.09 10.41
N ALA A 22 -4.97 8.58 9.62
CA ALA A 22 -5.38 7.20 9.70
C ALA A 22 -4.12 6.32 9.73
N ALA A 23 -3.98 5.50 10.77
CA ALA A 23 -2.84 4.61 10.90
C ALA A 23 -2.75 3.77 9.62
N TRP A 24 -1.63 3.86 8.91
CA TRP A 24 -1.38 2.95 7.80
C TRP A 24 -1.31 1.54 8.34
N CYS A 25 -2.11 0.65 7.75
CA CYS A 25 -2.12 -0.75 8.12
C CYS A 25 -2.34 -0.99 9.63
N PRO A 26 -3.51 -0.64 10.19
CA PRO A 26 -3.80 -0.98 11.57
C PRO A 26 -3.73 -2.50 11.79
N ALA A 27 -3.55 -2.93 13.04
CA ALA A 27 -3.58 -4.35 13.38
C ALA A 27 -4.86 -5.02 12.86
N GLY A 28 -4.70 -6.14 12.17
CA GLY A 28 -5.81 -6.86 11.52
C GLY A 28 -6.19 -6.37 10.12
N ALA A 29 -5.50 -5.34 9.57
CA ALA A 29 -5.73 -4.91 8.19
C ALA A 29 -5.41 -6.04 7.19
N GLU A 30 -6.28 -6.19 6.21
CA GLU A 30 -6.14 -7.14 5.11
C GLU A 30 -6.61 -6.50 3.81
N TRP A 31 -5.86 -6.76 2.74
CA TRP A 31 -6.20 -6.37 1.37
C TRP A 31 -6.17 -7.58 0.47
N GLN A 32 -7.13 -7.64 -0.43
CA GLN A 32 -7.20 -8.64 -1.47
C GLN A 32 -7.21 -7.93 -2.82
N TYR A 33 -6.27 -8.31 -3.69
CA TYR A 33 -6.18 -7.80 -5.06
C TYR A 33 -6.43 -8.96 -6.02
N GLY A 34 -7.55 -8.88 -6.75
CA GLY A 34 -7.86 -9.84 -7.81
C GLY A 34 -7.00 -9.58 -9.05
N TYR A 35 -6.58 -10.65 -9.72
CA TYR A 35 -5.86 -10.57 -10.98
C TYR A 35 -6.33 -11.67 -11.94
N ALA A 36 -6.14 -11.42 -13.24
CA ALA A 36 -6.41 -12.38 -14.29
C ALA A 36 -5.44 -12.15 -15.45
N ASP A 37 -4.81 -13.24 -15.89
CA ASP A 37 -3.94 -13.34 -17.06
C ASP A 37 -4.55 -14.33 -18.05
N MET A 38 -3.89 -14.54 -19.19
CA MET A 38 -4.41 -15.42 -20.26
C MET A 38 -4.72 -16.86 -19.79
N ASN A 39 -3.95 -17.39 -18.84
CA ASN A 39 -4.01 -18.79 -18.41
C ASN A 39 -4.12 -18.96 -16.90
N GLU A 40 -4.26 -17.87 -16.14
CA GLU A 40 -4.44 -17.94 -14.70
C GLU A 40 -5.26 -16.78 -14.17
N SER A 41 -5.93 -17.00 -13.04
CA SER A 41 -6.63 -15.95 -12.33
C SER A 41 -6.57 -16.23 -10.83
N GLY A 42 -6.68 -15.21 -10.02
CA GLY A 42 -6.51 -15.40 -8.59
C GLY A 42 -6.58 -14.13 -7.78
N PHE A 43 -6.08 -14.27 -6.54
CA PHE A 43 -6.02 -13.17 -5.59
C PHE A 43 -4.64 -13.12 -4.94
N LEU A 44 -4.10 -11.90 -4.85
CA LEU A 44 -3.05 -11.56 -3.90
C LEU A 44 -3.70 -11.11 -2.60
N THR A 45 -3.47 -11.85 -1.52
CA THR A 45 -3.84 -11.44 -0.17
C THR A 45 -2.61 -10.86 0.52
N THR A 46 -2.74 -9.64 1.04
CA THR A 46 -1.73 -8.97 1.87
C THR A 46 -2.36 -8.67 3.22
N ARG A 47 -1.73 -9.12 4.31
CA ARG A 47 -2.23 -8.93 5.66
C ARG A 47 -1.18 -8.35 6.59
N TYR A 48 -1.62 -7.51 7.51
CA TYR A 48 -0.83 -7.13 8.67
C TYR A 48 -0.37 -8.39 9.42
N ALA A 49 0.91 -8.46 9.75
CA ALA A 49 1.47 -9.56 10.52
C ALA A 49 1.99 -9.12 11.89
N ALA A 50 2.72 -8.00 11.96
CA ALA A 50 3.27 -7.49 13.21
C ALA A 50 3.76 -6.05 13.06
N ASP A 51 3.93 -5.37 14.18
CA ASP A 51 4.77 -4.18 14.28
C ASP A 51 6.24 -4.59 14.40
N THR A 52 7.13 -3.73 13.91
CA THR A 52 8.57 -3.91 14.01
C THR A 52 9.27 -2.55 14.02
N THR A 53 10.60 -2.56 14.19
CA THR A 53 11.45 -1.37 14.16
C THR A 53 12.60 -1.60 13.20
N VAL A 54 12.78 -0.68 12.24
CA VAL A 54 13.91 -0.71 11.30
C VAL A 54 14.62 0.64 11.36
N GLY A 55 15.91 0.63 11.73
CA GLY A 55 16.69 1.86 11.89
C GLY A 55 16.11 2.81 12.94
N GLY A 56 15.61 2.27 14.06
CA GLY A 56 15.03 3.04 15.16
C GLY A 56 13.65 3.66 14.88
N LYS A 57 13.04 3.37 13.72
CA LYS A 57 11.72 3.87 13.35
C LYS A 57 10.70 2.74 13.29
N ALA A 58 9.50 3.00 13.80
CA ALA A 58 8.37 2.07 13.74
C ALA A 58 8.02 1.72 12.29
N ALA A 59 7.66 0.46 12.07
CA ALA A 59 7.30 -0.12 10.79
C ALA A 59 6.30 -1.27 10.98
N GLN A 60 5.63 -1.66 9.90
CA GLN A 60 4.69 -2.78 9.85
C GLN A 60 5.23 -3.88 8.95
N VAL A 61 5.11 -5.12 9.40
CA VAL A 61 5.41 -6.33 8.64
C VAL A 61 4.12 -6.81 7.97
N LEU A 62 4.16 -6.99 6.64
CA LEU A 62 3.02 -7.48 5.86
C LEU A 62 3.35 -8.85 5.26
N ARG A 63 2.50 -9.84 5.56
CA ARG A 63 2.57 -11.18 4.95
C ARG A 63 1.71 -11.21 3.70
N ARG A 64 2.20 -11.92 2.69
CA ARG A 64 1.56 -11.97 1.38
C ARG A 64 1.41 -13.42 0.91
N THR A 65 0.29 -13.71 0.27
CA THR A 65 0.01 -15.01 -0.35
C THR A 65 -0.72 -14.79 -1.66
N THR A 66 -0.38 -15.56 -2.69
CA THR A 66 -1.19 -15.66 -3.91
C THR A 66 -2.05 -16.90 -3.83
N THR A 67 -3.28 -16.81 -4.28
CA THR A 67 -4.15 -17.97 -4.53
C THR A 67 -4.55 -17.94 -5.98
N THR A 68 -4.09 -18.92 -6.75
CA THR A 68 -4.13 -18.92 -8.22
C THR A 68 -4.85 -20.14 -8.72
N THR A 69 -5.76 -19.97 -9.66
CA THR A 69 -6.38 -21.05 -10.43
C THR A 69 -5.83 -20.99 -11.85
N ALA A 70 -5.17 -22.05 -12.28
CA ALA A 70 -4.61 -22.15 -13.63
C ALA A 70 -5.64 -22.76 -14.58
N TYR A 71 -5.83 -22.13 -15.73
CA TYR A 71 -6.51 -22.73 -16.86
C TYR A 71 -5.56 -23.68 -17.57
N ASN A 72 -5.99 -24.94 -17.76
CA ASN A 72 -5.24 -25.89 -18.56
C ASN A 72 -5.77 -25.90 -20.01
N PRO A 73 -5.08 -25.27 -20.98
CA PRO A 73 -5.57 -25.23 -22.35
C PRO A 73 -5.56 -26.61 -23.01
N PRO A 74 -6.46 -26.88 -23.97
CA PRO A 74 -6.43 -28.10 -24.76
C PRO A 74 -5.06 -28.31 -25.43
N GLY A 75 -4.48 -29.51 -25.28
CA GLY A 75 -3.17 -29.85 -25.86
C GLY A 75 -1.96 -29.55 -24.97
N ASN A 76 -2.15 -29.06 -23.75
CA ASN A 76 -1.05 -28.97 -22.78
C ASN A 76 -0.57 -30.37 -22.37
N PRO A 77 0.73 -30.70 -22.51
CA PRO A 77 1.27 -32.00 -22.10
C PRO A 77 1.33 -32.20 -20.57
N TYR A 78 1.14 -31.14 -19.78
CA TYR A 78 1.16 -31.20 -18.32
C TYR A 78 -0.23 -31.54 -17.75
N PRO A 79 -0.29 -32.36 -16.68
CA PRO A 79 -1.55 -32.68 -16.03
C PRO A 79 -2.24 -31.40 -15.51
N PRO A 80 -3.58 -31.31 -15.57
CA PRO A 80 -4.30 -30.18 -15.01
C PRO A 80 -3.95 -30.04 -13.54
N ILE A 81 -3.59 -28.82 -13.11
CA ILE A 81 -3.38 -28.56 -11.69
C ILE A 81 -4.77 -28.44 -11.05
N PRO A 82 -5.17 -29.36 -10.14
CA PRO A 82 -6.55 -29.38 -9.66
C PRO A 82 -6.81 -28.23 -8.70
N GLY A 83 -7.71 -27.33 -9.07
CA GLY A 83 -8.25 -26.29 -8.18
C GLY A 83 -7.33 -25.08 -8.00
N ALA A 84 -7.55 -24.38 -6.90
CA ALA A 84 -6.78 -23.19 -6.55
C ALA A 84 -5.52 -23.58 -5.76
N HIS A 85 -4.39 -23.00 -6.11
CA HIS A 85 -3.10 -23.19 -5.45
C HIS A 85 -2.72 -21.94 -4.68
N THR A 86 -2.46 -22.09 -3.38
CA THR A 86 -2.00 -20.98 -2.55
C THR A 86 -0.48 -21.07 -2.33
N SER A 87 0.23 -19.99 -2.65
CA SER A 87 1.68 -19.89 -2.49
C SER A 87 2.05 -18.69 -1.63
N PRO A 88 2.97 -18.82 -0.66
CA PRO A 88 3.48 -17.68 0.09
C PRO A 88 4.36 -16.80 -0.81
N LEU A 89 4.27 -15.48 -0.63
CA LEU A 89 5.18 -14.51 -1.22
C LEU A 89 6.12 -13.95 -0.15
N PRO A 90 7.26 -13.35 -0.55
CA PRO A 90 8.14 -12.67 0.40
C PRO A 90 7.37 -11.65 1.24
N THR A 91 7.62 -11.64 2.53
CA THR A 91 7.12 -10.61 3.45
C THR A 91 7.70 -9.25 3.06
N ILE A 92 6.91 -8.18 3.20
CA ILE A 92 7.38 -6.81 3.01
C ILE A 92 7.30 -6.04 4.32
N ILE A 93 8.19 -5.08 4.50
CA ILE A 93 8.17 -4.15 5.63
C ILE A 93 7.80 -2.79 5.08
N THR A 94 6.77 -2.18 5.65
CA THR A 94 6.29 -0.85 5.27
C THR A 94 6.36 0.11 6.43
N ARG A 95 6.41 1.41 6.15
CA ARG A 95 6.16 2.45 7.15
C ARG A 95 5.52 3.65 6.48
N THR A 96 4.92 4.52 7.27
CA THR A 96 4.52 5.85 6.81
C THR A 96 5.56 6.91 7.13
N ASN A 97 5.57 7.95 6.31
CA ASN A 97 6.23 9.21 6.61
C ASN A 97 5.34 10.36 6.12
N GLY A 98 4.36 10.76 6.94
CA GLY A 98 3.35 11.72 6.54
C GLY A 98 2.45 11.16 5.45
N ASP A 99 2.54 11.70 4.24
CA ASP A 99 1.64 11.39 3.13
C ASP A 99 2.13 10.26 2.21
N SER A 100 3.22 9.59 2.59
CA SER A 100 3.79 8.48 1.82
C SER A 100 3.84 7.20 2.63
N VAL A 101 3.60 6.10 1.94
CA VAL A 101 3.95 4.75 2.39
C VAL A 101 5.26 4.38 1.72
N LEU A 102 6.20 3.93 2.52
CA LEU A 102 7.51 3.48 2.07
C LEU A 102 7.61 1.98 2.34
N PHE A 103 8.30 1.24 1.48
CA PHE A 103 8.64 -0.14 1.76
C PHE A 103 10.15 -0.34 1.81
N TRP A 104 10.59 -1.28 2.64
CA TRP A 104 12.00 -1.58 2.87
C TRP A 104 12.52 -2.59 1.84
N THR A 105 13.58 -2.20 1.12
CA THR A 105 14.26 -3.07 0.16
C THR A 105 15.71 -2.62 -0.02
N GLY A 106 16.63 -3.58 -0.24
CA GLY A 106 18.05 -3.26 -0.48
C GLY A 106 18.69 -2.40 0.62
N GLY A 107 18.28 -2.56 1.88
CA GLY A 107 18.82 -1.79 3.01
C GLY A 107 18.33 -0.33 3.09
N ARG A 108 17.32 0.07 2.32
CA ARG A 108 16.73 1.41 2.36
C ARG A 108 15.22 1.40 2.20
N TYR A 109 14.58 2.51 2.55
CA TYR A 109 13.18 2.73 2.24
C TYR A 109 13.03 3.39 0.88
N VAL A 110 12.11 2.87 0.06
CA VAL A 110 11.69 3.49 -1.20
C VAL A 110 10.18 3.72 -1.19
N PRO A 111 9.66 4.71 -1.94
CA PRO A 111 8.22 4.97 -1.97
C PRO A 111 7.43 3.78 -2.54
N LEU A 112 6.38 3.38 -1.83
CA LEU A 112 5.33 2.49 -2.33
C LEU A 112 4.14 3.31 -2.83
N TYR A 113 3.65 4.22 -1.98
CA TYR A 113 2.56 5.14 -2.30
C TYR A 113 2.93 6.56 -1.89
N CYS A 114 2.54 7.54 -2.71
CA CYS A 114 2.68 8.96 -2.43
C CYS A 114 1.31 9.64 -2.50
N PHE A 115 0.53 9.61 -1.43
CA PHE A 115 -0.83 10.15 -1.40
C PHE A 115 -0.88 11.67 -1.56
N GLY A 116 0.22 12.37 -1.27
CA GLY A 116 0.35 13.81 -1.48
C GLY A 116 0.63 14.21 -2.93
N ALA A 117 0.97 13.25 -3.81
CA ALA A 117 1.39 13.54 -5.17
C ALA A 117 0.26 14.21 -5.99
N GLN A 118 0.66 15.14 -6.85
CA GLN A 118 -0.18 15.91 -7.75
C GLN A 118 -0.08 15.37 -9.18
N PRO A 119 -1.07 15.63 -10.05
CA PRO A 119 -0.99 15.26 -11.47
C PRO A 119 0.32 15.68 -12.12
N GLY A 120 0.93 14.77 -12.89
CA GLY A 120 2.24 14.93 -13.53
C GLY A 120 3.45 14.63 -12.64
N GLN A 121 3.28 14.41 -11.34
CA GLN A 121 4.38 13.97 -10.48
C GLN A 121 4.59 12.46 -10.58
N SER A 122 5.85 12.05 -10.49
CA SER A 122 6.23 10.64 -10.57
C SER A 122 7.17 10.23 -9.44
N TRP A 123 7.18 8.94 -9.13
CA TRP A 123 8.19 8.32 -8.26
C TRP A 123 8.57 6.95 -8.77
N THR A 124 9.78 6.51 -8.43
CA THR A 124 10.22 5.14 -8.68
C THR A 124 9.80 4.26 -7.52
N THR A 125 9.10 3.17 -7.82
CA THR A 125 8.83 2.07 -6.91
C THR A 125 9.30 0.76 -7.55
N TYR A 126 9.00 -0.39 -6.94
CA TYR A 126 9.26 -1.67 -7.57
C TYR A 126 7.94 -2.36 -7.88
N ALA A 127 7.90 -3.03 -9.02
CA ALA A 127 6.74 -3.78 -9.43
C ALA A 127 6.42 -4.86 -8.37
N THR A 128 5.20 -4.83 -7.83
CA THR A 128 4.67 -5.83 -6.90
C THR A 128 3.58 -6.63 -7.60
N TYR A 129 3.90 -7.17 -8.78
CA TYR A 129 2.97 -8.02 -9.52
C TYR A 129 2.72 -9.33 -8.74
N PRO A 130 1.49 -9.88 -8.81
CA PRO A 130 1.16 -11.18 -8.21
C PRO A 130 1.77 -12.39 -8.95
N THR A 131 2.48 -12.18 -10.06
CA THR A 131 2.97 -13.28 -10.90
C THR A 131 4.40 -13.68 -10.51
N GLY A 132 4.51 -14.59 -9.54
CA GLY A 132 5.67 -15.46 -9.36
C GLY A 132 6.96 -14.83 -8.81
N VAL A 133 8.00 -15.68 -8.74
CA VAL A 133 9.34 -15.46 -8.15
C VAL A 133 10.20 -14.44 -8.92
N CYS A 134 9.60 -13.69 -9.85
CA CYS A 134 10.34 -12.80 -10.73
C CYS A 134 10.92 -11.61 -9.95
N ALA A 135 12.12 -11.22 -10.34
CA ALA A 135 12.85 -10.12 -9.71
C ALA A 135 12.00 -8.84 -9.77
N GLN A 136 11.91 -8.18 -8.61
CA GLN A 136 11.32 -6.85 -8.50
C GLN A 136 12.18 -5.88 -9.33
N TYR A 137 11.66 -5.38 -10.44
CA TYR A 137 12.31 -4.34 -11.22
C TYR A 137 11.73 -2.96 -10.86
N PRO A 138 12.55 -1.89 -10.94
CA PRO A 138 12.07 -0.54 -10.71
C PRO A 138 11.05 -0.17 -11.79
N VAL A 139 9.97 0.49 -11.37
CA VAL A 139 8.93 1.05 -12.24
C VAL A 139 8.68 2.49 -11.86
N GLN A 140 8.40 3.34 -12.86
CA GLN A 140 8.04 4.72 -12.64
C GLN A 140 6.52 4.81 -12.58
N VAL A 141 5.99 5.31 -11.48
CA VAL A 141 4.54 5.56 -11.33
C VAL A 141 4.32 7.05 -11.51
N THR A 142 3.38 7.44 -12.36
CA THR A 142 3.03 8.85 -12.61
C THR A 142 1.57 9.09 -12.28
N VAL A 143 1.27 10.20 -11.61
CA VAL A 143 -0.12 10.59 -11.29
C VAL A 143 -0.77 11.22 -12.51
N ASP A 144 -1.89 10.66 -12.93
CA ASP A 144 -2.72 11.22 -14.00
C ASP A 144 -3.71 12.24 -13.45
N SER A 145 -4.39 11.88 -12.37
CA SER A 145 -5.41 12.70 -11.75
C SER A 145 -5.61 12.36 -10.28
N VAL A 146 -6.18 13.30 -9.54
CA VAL A 146 -6.54 13.15 -8.14
C VAL A 146 -7.96 13.67 -7.94
N GLY A 147 -8.66 13.13 -6.95
CA GLY A 147 -9.99 13.62 -6.63
C GLY A 147 -10.48 13.13 -5.28
N THR A 148 -11.74 13.43 -5.00
CA THR A 148 -12.44 12.90 -3.84
C THR A 148 -13.69 12.15 -4.26
N GLN A 149 -14.06 11.14 -3.50
CA GLN A 149 -15.24 10.33 -3.74
C GLN A 149 -15.91 10.00 -2.41
N LEU A 150 -17.24 10.02 -2.38
CA LEU A 150 -18.01 9.57 -1.23
C LEU A 150 -18.12 8.04 -1.28
N LEU A 151 -17.54 7.35 -0.30
CA LEU A 151 -17.64 5.90 -0.13
C LEU A 151 -18.20 5.59 1.25
N GLY A 152 -19.35 4.90 1.32
CA GLY A 152 -19.99 4.55 2.59
C GLY A 152 -20.25 5.74 3.52
N GLY A 153 -20.63 6.90 2.95
CA GLY A 153 -20.86 8.14 3.70
C GLY A 153 -19.59 8.89 4.13
N ARG A 154 -18.40 8.39 3.79
CA ARG A 154 -17.11 9.03 4.06
C ARG A 154 -16.50 9.58 2.79
N LEU A 155 -16.14 10.86 2.80
CA LEU A 155 -15.35 11.43 1.71
C LEU A 155 -13.92 10.88 1.79
N VAL A 156 -13.49 10.19 0.73
CA VAL A 156 -12.14 9.65 0.58
C VAL A 156 -11.43 10.33 -0.58
N ARG A 157 -10.10 10.37 -0.53
CA ARG A 157 -9.26 10.82 -1.65
C ARG A 157 -8.92 9.62 -2.54
N TRP A 158 -8.92 9.82 -3.85
CA TRP A 158 -8.41 8.86 -4.82
C TRP A 158 -7.31 9.50 -5.67
N GLN A 159 -6.45 8.65 -6.23
CA GLN A 159 -5.44 9.01 -7.21
C GLN A 159 -5.47 7.97 -8.34
N ALA A 160 -5.49 8.44 -9.58
CA ALA A 160 -5.28 7.61 -10.76
C ALA A 160 -3.83 7.72 -11.19
N VAL A 161 -3.22 6.59 -11.52
CA VAL A 161 -1.81 6.50 -11.87
C VAL A 161 -1.60 5.55 -13.03
N HIS A 162 -0.54 5.78 -13.80
CA HIS A 162 0.00 4.84 -14.77
C HIS A 162 1.44 4.45 -14.42
N ILE A 163 1.89 3.37 -15.05
CA ILE A 163 3.25 2.83 -14.98
C ILE A 163 3.86 2.86 -16.39
#